data_AF-A0A1C5G1C4-F1
#
_entry.id   AF-A0A1C5G1C4-F1
#
_cell.length_a   1.000
_cell.length_b   1.000
_cell.length_c   1.000
_cell.angle_alpha   90.00
_cell.angle_beta   90.00
_cell.angle_gamma   90.00
#
_symmetry.space_group_name_H-M   'P 1'
#
loop_
_entity.id
_entity.type
_entity.pdbx_description
1 polymer ?
#
loop_
_entity_poly.entity_id
_entity_poly.type
_entity_poly.pdbx_seq_one_letter_code
_entity_poly.pdbx_strand_id
1 'polypeptide(L)'
;ERLAALEPYLHTWLAHQERDDYWRHGSVCEDYGAIEAAVLAVGGWADPYRDTVLRLLEHLDAPVRGLIGPWSHQYPDRGLPPGPAIGFLQETLRWWDHWLKDEPTGVLDEPMLRAWINDPVPPATSYPTMPGRWVGEDAWPSPSVSWDERPLGGPDDEPVIVRSPLHTGLDAGRFFPFGNATDLPPDQREEDGRSVCFDSAPLTGRVEILGRARVRLRLDSATPRAHVIARVCDVAPDGSSTLVTRGVLNLLSRKGRERAVEWEPGTYEDVEFELNATGYAFPPGHRIRVAVSDAYWPWVWPHGERGRLTVRPGRSALLLPVRDPGADAGRPPIVFEPPEQAPPLVVTVDPPVGARPERLVTHDVATGEWVLDVDPNYGGSRTYPDGLRYEESARETYRIRSGDPLSAVASSRWTIRLRRGDWDAEVVTAVELRATAEEFIMDSSIEARANGETVVTRAWHRTTPRTSA
;
A
#
# COMPACT_ATOMS: atom_id res chain seq x y z
N GLU A 1 8.87 -15.93 31.10
CA GLU A 1 7.97 -14.77 31.26
C GLU A 1 7.51 -14.18 29.93
N ARG A 2 8.38 -13.55 29.11
CA ARG A 2 7.98 -12.95 27.82
C ARG A 2 7.20 -13.90 26.89
N LEU A 3 7.68 -15.14 26.69
CA LEU A 3 6.98 -16.14 25.87
C LEU A 3 5.65 -16.62 26.47
N ALA A 4 5.52 -16.58 27.80
CA ALA A 4 4.29 -16.94 28.50
C ALA A 4 3.23 -15.82 28.43
N ALA A 5 3.65 -14.57 28.27
CA ALA A 5 2.78 -13.40 28.11
C ALA A 5 2.45 -13.08 26.64
N LEU A 6 3.09 -13.77 25.69
CA LEU A 6 2.87 -13.54 24.26
C LEU A 6 1.42 -13.85 23.88
N GLU A 7 0.79 -12.94 23.14
CA GLU A 7 -0.49 -13.15 22.46
C GLU A 7 -0.36 -12.63 21.02
N PRO A 8 -0.79 -13.38 19.99
CA PRO A 8 -0.71 -12.92 18.60
C PRO A 8 -1.56 -11.65 18.38
N TYR A 9 -0.94 -10.57 17.90
CA TYR A 9 -1.61 -9.29 17.68
C TYR A 9 -2.83 -9.36 16.75
N LEU A 10 -2.79 -10.23 15.74
CA LEU A 10 -3.87 -10.36 14.77
C LEU A 10 -5.20 -10.77 15.42
N HIS A 11 -5.17 -11.52 16.53
CA HIS A 11 -6.37 -11.85 17.31
C HIS A 11 -7.06 -10.61 17.87
N THR A 12 -6.26 -9.64 18.33
CA THR A 12 -6.76 -8.36 18.84
C THR A 12 -7.24 -7.50 17.68
N TRP A 13 -6.46 -7.38 16.61
CA TRP A 13 -6.81 -6.52 15.46
C TRP A 13 -8.10 -6.97 14.77
N LEU A 14 -8.33 -8.28 14.61
CA LEU A 14 -9.58 -8.80 14.04
C LEU A 14 -10.80 -8.52 14.92
N ALA A 15 -10.63 -8.29 16.22
CA ALA A 15 -11.71 -7.94 17.14
C ALA A 15 -12.09 -6.45 17.09
N HIS A 16 -11.27 -5.61 16.44
CA HIS A 16 -11.46 -4.17 16.32
C HIS A 16 -11.59 -3.79 14.83
N GLN A 17 -12.69 -4.18 14.17
CA GLN A 17 -12.85 -3.99 12.71
C GLN A 17 -13.28 -2.55 12.36
N GLU A 18 -13.95 -1.86 13.29
CA GLU A 18 -14.28 -0.43 13.22
C GLU A 18 -13.20 0.43 13.90
N ARG A 19 -13.17 1.74 13.61
CA ARG A 19 -12.31 2.73 14.28
C ARG A 19 -12.88 3.11 15.65
N ASP A 20 -12.77 2.17 16.58
CA ASP A 20 -13.12 2.31 17.99
C ASP A 20 -11.96 2.87 18.83
N ASP A 21 -12.11 2.83 20.15
CA ASP A 21 -11.15 3.39 21.10
C ASP A 21 -9.77 2.72 21.02
N TYR A 22 -9.69 1.46 20.59
CA TYR A 22 -8.41 0.76 20.43
C TYR A 22 -7.52 1.45 19.39
N TRP A 23 -8.09 1.83 18.25
CA TRP A 23 -7.35 2.52 17.19
C TRP A 23 -7.16 4.01 17.46
N ARG A 24 -8.17 4.67 18.06
CA ARG A 24 -8.10 6.10 18.37
C ARG A 24 -6.94 6.42 19.31
N HIS A 25 -6.70 5.58 20.31
CA HIS A 25 -5.64 5.81 21.28
C HIS A 25 -4.25 6.05 20.66
N GLY A 26 -3.91 5.36 19.57
CA GLY A 26 -2.61 5.48 18.90
C GLY A 26 -2.61 6.38 17.65
N SER A 27 -3.74 7.04 17.34
CA SER A 27 -3.90 7.79 16.09
C SER A 27 -3.54 9.26 16.26
N VAL A 28 -2.57 9.74 15.48
CA VAL A 28 -2.18 11.16 15.49
C VAL A 28 -3.32 12.09 15.06
N CYS A 29 -4.26 11.59 14.26
CA CYS A 29 -5.40 12.39 13.79
C CYS A 29 -6.45 12.70 14.86
N GLU A 30 -6.34 12.16 16.08
CA GLU A 30 -7.23 12.59 17.18
C GLU A 30 -6.90 14.00 17.66
N ASP A 31 -5.62 14.37 17.67
CA ASP A 31 -5.13 15.68 18.12
C ASP A 31 -3.77 15.99 17.51
N TYR A 32 -3.78 16.67 16.35
CA TYR A 32 -2.56 17.17 15.72
C TYR A 32 -1.89 18.29 16.53
N GLY A 33 -2.66 19.04 17.34
CA GLY A 33 -2.15 20.17 18.14
C GLY A 33 -1.26 19.72 19.30
N ALA A 34 -1.35 18.46 19.72
CA ALA A 34 -0.44 17.86 20.70
C ALA A 34 1.00 17.70 20.19
N ILE A 35 1.23 17.84 18.88
CA ILE A 35 2.58 17.81 18.29
C ILE A 35 3.10 19.24 18.20
N GLU A 36 3.95 19.62 19.15
CA GLU A 36 4.63 20.92 19.20
C GLU A 36 6.03 20.90 18.57
N ALA A 37 6.60 19.70 18.39
CA ALA A 37 7.94 19.52 17.84
C ALA A 37 7.99 19.80 16.34
N ALA A 38 9.11 20.32 15.85
CA ALA A 38 9.33 20.46 14.41
C ALA A 38 9.43 19.08 13.73
N VAL A 39 8.67 18.87 12.66
CA VAL A 39 8.53 17.59 11.96
C VAL A 39 9.11 17.64 10.55
N LEU A 40 10.09 16.78 10.25
CA LEU A 40 10.44 16.41 8.88
C LEU A 40 9.80 15.06 8.56
N ALA A 41 8.71 15.07 7.80
CA ALA A 41 7.96 13.88 7.40
C ALA A 41 8.45 13.36 6.05
N VAL A 42 8.88 12.10 5.99
CA VAL A 42 9.50 11.51 4.80
C VAL A 42 8.80 10.22 4.40
N GLY A 43 8.52 10.04 3.11
CA GLY A 43 7.87 8.85 2.57
C GLY A 43 8.24 8.57 1.13
N GLY A 44 7.66 7.53 0.54
CA GLY A 44 7.88 7.15 -0.86
C GLY A 44 6.59 6.75 -1.56
N TRP A 45 6.47 7.00 -2.86
CA TRP A 45 5.25 6.69 -3.62
C TRP A 45 4.97 5.19 -3.73
N ALA A 46 5.98 4.32 -3.63
CA ALA A 46 5.75 2.89 -3.55
C ALA A 46 5.46 2.41 -2.12
N ASP A 47 5.63 3.24 -1.09
CA ASP A 47 5.33 2.93 0.30
C ASP A 47 3.81 2.99 0.60
N PRO A 48 3.24 2.02 1.34
CA PRO A 48 1.82 2.06 1.73
C PRO A 48 1.45 3.20 2.70
N TYR A 49 2.41 3.80 3.41
CA TYR A 49 2.20 4.85 4.42
C TYR A 49 2.38 6.28 3.89
N ARG A 50 2.60 6.45 2.59
CA ARG A 50 2.87 7.74 1.92
C ARG A 50 1.90 8.87 2.22
N ASP A 51 0.63 8.56 2.47
CA ASP A 51 -0.40 9.55 2.78
C ASP A 51 -0.13 10.31 4.09
N THR A 52 0.60 9.71 5.03
CA THR A 52 0.90 10.30 6.33
C THR A 52 1.64 11.63 6.18
N VAL A 53 2.60 11.71 5.24
CA VAL A 53 3.34 12.96 4.98
C VAL A 53 2.37 14.08 4.63
N LEU A 54 1.46 13.85 3.68
CA LEU A 54 0.50 14.86 3.24
C LEU A 54 -0.51 15.22 4.34
N ARG A 55 -0.94 14.27 5.17
CA ARG A 55 -1.85 14.53 6.30
C ARG A 55 -1.18 15.38 7.38
N LEU A 56 0.09 15.13 7.70
CA LEU A 56 0.83 15.93 8.67
C LEU A 56 1.04 17.37 8.16
N LEU A 57 1.39 17.54 6.89
CA LEU A 57 1.52 18.87 6.29
C LEU A 57 0.21 19.68 6.28
N GLU A 58 -0.92 18.99 6.11
CA GLU A 58 -2.25 19.61 6.04
C GLU A 58 -2.78 20.06 7.42
N HIS A 59 -2.31 19.43 8.51
CA HIS A 59 -2.95 19.55 9.82
C HIS A 59 -2.04 19.99 10.97
N LEU A 60 -0.71 19.93 10.83
CA LEU A 60 0.20 20.39 11.89
C LEU A 60 0.33 21.92 11.88
N ASP A 61 0.15 22.53 13.04
CA ASP A 61 0.51 23.93 13.28
C ASP A 61 2.01 24.10 13.59
N ALA A 62 2.67 23.04 14.09
CA ALA A 62 4.10 23.03 14.33
C ALA A 62 4.89 23.12 13.01
N PRO A 63 6.15 23.61 13.04
CA PRO A 63 7.00 23.66 11.86
C PRO A 63 7.11 22.29 11.21
N VAL A 64 6.65 22.16 9.96
CA VAL A 64 6.58 20.89 9.26
C VAL A 64 7.11 21.01 7.84
N ARG A 65 7.90 20.01 7.43
CA ARG A 65 8.31 19.82 6.03
C ARG A 65 8.08 18.38 5.59
N GLY A 66 7.79 18.21 4.31
CA GLY A 66 7.51 16.92 3.69
C GLY A 66 8.49 16.61 2.57
N LEU A 67 8.91 15.36 2.49
CA LEU A 67 9.73 14.83 1.41
C LEU A 67 9.16 13.51 0.93
N ILE A 68 8.74 13.44 -0.34
CA ILE A 68 8.20 12.20 -0.91
C ILE A 68 8.88 11.87 -2.22
N GLY A 69 9.69 10.81 -2.22
CA GLY A 69 10.36 10.30 -3.42
C GLY A 69 9.60 9.14 -4.07
N PRO A 70 10.17 8.50 -5.11
CA PRO A 70 9.56 7.32 -5.72
C PRO A 70 9.63 6.05 -4.85
N TRP A 71 10.36 6.11 -3.73
CA TRP A 71 10.89 4.97 -2.98
C TRP A 71 9.84 3.98 -2.46
N SER A 72 10.32 2.76 -2.22
CA SER A 72 9.64 1.68 -1.50
C SER A 72 9.76 1.89 0.02
N HIS A 73 9.39 0.89 0.83
CA HIS A 73 9.44 0.96 2.30
C HIS A 73 10.89 0.85 2.83
N GLN A 74 11.73 1.81 2.46
CA GLN A 74 13.17 1.89 2.75
C GLN A 74 13.60 3.36 2.93
N TYR A 75 14.75 3.57 3.57
CA TYR A 75 15.32 4.91 3.64
C TYR A 75 15.78 5.41 2.26
N PRO A 76 15.60 6.71 1.96
CA PRO A 76 15.88 7.28 0.63
C PRO A 76 17.34 7.17 0.14
N ASP A 77 18.28 6.93 1.04
CA ASP A 77 19.72 6.79 0.77
C ASP A 77 20.17 5.35 0.48
N ARG A 78 19.31 4.34 0.72
CA ARG A 78 19.70 2.92 0.59
C ARG A 78 20.00 2.47 -0.85
N GLY A 79 19.51 3.19 -1.85
CA GLY A 79 19.74 2.83 -3.26
C GLY A 79 19.02 1.57 -3.73
N LEU A 80 18.07 1.05 -2.95
CA LEU A 80 17.20 -0.04 -3.38
C LEU A 80 16.09 0.49 -4.31
N PRO A 81 15.59 -0.34 -5.24
CA PRO A 81 14.50 0.04 -6.13
C PRO A 81 13.21 0.49 -5.38
N PRO A 82 12.46 1.45 -5.95
CA PRO A 82 12.85 2.35 -7.02
C PRO A 82 13.68 3.55 -6.53
N GLY A 83 14.78 3.82 -7.23
CA GLY A 83 15.52 5.08 -7.09
C GLY A 83 14.85 6.26 -7.84
N PRO A 84 15.51 7.43 -7.90
CA PRO A 84 16.89 7.67 -7.48
C PRO A 84 17.03 7.80 -5.95
N ALA A 85 18.17 7.36 -5.42
CA ALA A 85 18.55 7.66 -4.04
C ALA A 85 19.01 9.12 -3.90
N ILE A 86 18.91 9.65 -2.69
CA ILE A 86 19.32 11.02 -2.35
C ILE A 86 20.22 11.03 -1.12
N GLY A 87 20.93 12.13 -0.89
CA GLY A 87 21.62 12.48 0.35
C GLY A 87 20.69 12.64 1.55
N PHE A 88 20.04 11.55 1.99
CA PHE A 88 19.05 11.59 3.07
C PHE A 88 19.68 11.94 4.42
N LEU A 89 20.87 11.39 4.69
CA LEU A 89 21.62 11.73 5.89
C LEU A 89 21.91 13.24 5.93
N GLN A 90 22.31 13.83 4.82
CA GLN A 90 22.60 15.26 4.73
C GLN A 90 21.33 16.10 4.93
N GLU A 91 20.20 15.73 4.33
CA GLU A 91 18.93 16.43 4.54
C GLU A 91 18.44 16.37 6.00
N THR A 92 18.59 15.21 6.65
CA THR A 92 18.20 15.06 8.06
C THR A 92 19.14 15.81 8.99
N LEU A 93 20.46 15.80 8.74
CA LEU A 93 21.43 16.59 9.49
C LEU A 93 21.12 18.09 9.39
N ARG A 94 20.84 18.61 8.19
CA ARG A 94 20.47 20.02 8.02
C ARG A 94 19.23 20.42 8.82
N TRP A 95 18.24 19.52 8.92
CA TRP A 95 17.05 19.73 9.73
C TRP A 95 17.36 19.71 11.23
N TRP A 96 18.10 18.70 11.70
CA TRP A 96 18.47 18.57 13.11
C TRP A 96 19.43 19.67 13.56
N ASP A 97 20.41 20.05 12.75
CA ASP A 97 21.36 21.12 13.06
C ASP A 97 20.63 22.47 13.21
N HIS A 98 19.59 22.71 12.41
CA HIS A 98 18.73 23.88 12.59
C HIS A 98 17.99 23.87 13.94
N TRP A 99 17.28 22.79 14.26
CA TRP A 99 16.38 22.75 15.43
C TRP A 99 17.06 22.37 16.75
N LEU A 100 18.21 21.68 16.70
CA LEU A 100 18.91 21.18 17.89
C LEU A 100 20.23 21.93 18.16
N LYS A 101 20.77 22.67 17.19
CA LYS A 101 22.03 23.42 17.33
C LYS A 101 21.92 24.90 16.94
N ASP A 102 20.74 25.38 16.54
CA ASP A 102 20.51 26.76 16.06
C ASP A 102 21.38 27.15 14.85
N GLU A 103 21.78 26.19 14.01
CA GLU A 103 22.62 26.45 12.83
C GLU A 103 21.78 27.01 11.66
N PRO A 104 22.30 27.99 10.90
CA PRO A 104 21.58 28.59 9.76
C PRO A 104 21.71 27.71 8.50
N THR A 105 21.04 26.56 8.48
CA THR A 105 21.13 25.56 7.39
C THR A 105 20.25 25.88 6.17
N GLY A 106 19.43 26.94 6.25
CA GLY A 106 18.51 27.38 5.20
C GLY A 106 17.28 26.48 4.98
N VAL A 107 17.06 25.47 5.83
CA VAL A 107 15.97 24.49 5.64
C VAL A 107 14.57 25.08 5.69
N LEU A 108 14.38 26.26 6.28
CA LEU A 108 13.10 26.97 6.32
C LEU A 108 12.83 27.85 5.09
N ASP A 109 13.86 28.14 4.29
CA ASP A 109 13.73 28.91 3.04
C ASP A 109 13.35 28.01 1.85
N GLU A 110 13.28 26.70 2.08
CA GLU A 110 12.98 25.69 1.09
C GLU A 110 11.48 25.36 1.04
N PRO A 111 10.96 24.79 -0.06
CA PRO A 111 9.56 24.39 -0.13
C PRO A 111 9.13 23.50 1.04
N MET A 112 7.91 23.74 1.53
CA MET A 112 7.25 22.97 2.58
C MET A 112 7.13 21.50 2.18
N LEU A 113 6.75 21.21 0.94
CA LEU A 113 6.75 19.87 0.36
C LEU A 113 7.73 19.80 -0.81
N ARG A 114 8.64 18.83 -0.78
CA ARG A 114 9.41 18.38 -1.94
C ARG A 114 8.92 17.02 -2.36
N ALA A 115 8.41 16.90 -3.59
CA ALA A 115 7.78 15.69 -4.08
C ALA A 115 8.38 15.25 -5.42
N TRP A 116 8.50 13.95 -5.65
CA TRP A 116 8.87 13.40 -6.96
C TRP A 116 7.62 13.25 -7.83
N ILE A 117 7.63 13.74 -9.07
CA ILE A 117 6.60 13.42 -10.05
C ILE A 117 7.15 12.32 -10.96
N ASN A 118 6.56 11.13 -10.87
CA ASN A 118 6.93 10.01 -11.72
C ASN A 118 6.56 10.32 -13.18
N ASP A 119 7.51 10.12 -14.08
CA ASP A 119 7.24 10.07 -15.52
C ASP A 119 6.68 8.70 -15.92
N PRO A 120 5.97 8.62 -17.05
CA PRO A 120 5.36 7.36 -17.49
C PRO A 120 6.44 6.35 -17.87
N VAL A 121 6.25 5.11 -17.38
CA VAL A 121 7.10 3.95 -17.69
C VAL A 121 6.25 2.77 -18.13
N PRO A 122 6.77 1.90 -19.01
CA PRO A 122 6.16 0.61 -19.28
C PRO A 122 6.01 -0.18 -17.97
N PRO A 123 4.92 -0.93 -17.79
CA PRO A 123 4.68 -1.64 -16.53
C PRO A 123 5.70 -2.77 -16.31
N ALA A 124 6.29 -2.77 -15.13
CA ALA A 124 7.23 -3.78 -14.65
C ALA A 124 7.12 -3.92 -13.12
N THR A 125 7.55 -5.07 -12.60
CA THR A 125 7.47 -5.39 -11.17
C THR A 125 8.62 -4.80 -10.33
N SER A 126 9.59 -4.17 -10.98
CA SER A 126 10.71 -3.47 -10.33
C SER A 126 11.35 -2.47 -11.30
N TYR A 127 11.78 -1.32 -10.78
CA TYR A 127 12.50 -0.30 -11.55
C TYR A 127 13.74 0.11 -10.77
N PRO A 128 14.97 -0.08 -11.28
CA PRO A 128 16.17 0.41 -10.59
C PRO A 128 16.12 1.91 -10.31
N THR A 129 15.56 2.68 -11.25
CA THR A 129 15.32 4.11 -11.10
C THR A 129 14.00 4.44 -11.76
N MET A 130 13.15 5.16 -11.04
CA MET A 130 11.92 5.71 -11.57
C MET A 130 12.23 7.06 -12.22
N PRO A 131 12.01 7.24 -13.53
CA PRO A 131 12.18 8.54 -14.17
C PRO A 131 11.15 9.54 -13.62
N GLY A 132 11.49 10.82 -13.69
CA GLY A 132 10.69 11.87 -13.11
C GLY A 132 11.51 13.08 -12.72
N ARG A 133 10.93 13.94 -11.89
CA ARG A 133 11.61 15.13 -11.35
C ARG A 133 11.08 15.52 -9.98
N TRP A 134 11.92 16.23 -9.23
CA TRP A 134 11.51 16.91 -8.01
C TRP A 134 10.74 18.19 -8.31
N VAL A 135 9.67 18.41 -7.54
CA VAL A 135 8.84 19.61 -7.54
C VAL A 135 8.68 20.14 -6.11
N GLY A 136 8.40 21.44 -5.97
CA GLY A 136 8.27 22.09 -4.66
C GLY A 136 6.92 22.78 -4.47
N GLU A 137 6.31 22.59 -3.29
CA GLU A 137 5.14 23.36 -2.85
C GLU A 137 5.48 24.13 -1.57
N ASP A 138 5.21 25.43 -1.56
CA ASP A 138 5.49 26.30 -0.40
C ASP A 138 4.41 26.19 0.69
N ALA A 139 3.26 25.62 0.36
CA ALA A 139 2.15 25.36 1.27
C ALA A 139 1.46 24.04 0.88
N TRP A 140 0.83 23.39 1.85
CA TRP A 140 -0.01 22.23 1.62
C TRP A 140 -1.32 22.35 2.42
N PRO A 141 -2.50 22.15 1.83
CA PRO A 141 -2.77 21.87 0.41
C PRO A 141 -2.25 22.98 -0.52
N SER A 142 -1.69 22.59 -1.67
CA SER A 142 -0.99 23.55 -2.53
C SER A 142 -1.96 24.39 -3.39
N PRO A 143 -1.72 25.71 -3.52
CA PRO A 143 -2.46 26.56 -4.47
C PRO A 143 -2.14 26.23 -5.94
N SER A 144 -1.06 25.47 -6.22
CA SER A 144 -0.71 25.01 -7.57
C SER A 144 -1.51 23.77 -8.00
N VAL A 145 -2.27 23.16 -7.07
CA VAL A 145 -3.07 21.97 -7.29
C VAL A 145 -4.55 22.34 -7.35
N SER A 146 -5.18 22.05 -8.48
CA SER A 146 -6.60 22.26 -8.73
C SER A 146 -7.34 20.94 -8.91
N TRP A 147 -8.64 20.92 -8.60
CA TRP A 147 -9.48 19.73 -8.78
C TRP A 147 -10.07 19.70 -10.18
N ASP A 148 -9.72 18.67 -10.94
CA ASP A 148 -10.29 18.36 -12.26
C ASP A 148 -11.28 17.20 -12.12
N GLU A 149 -12.57 17.49 -12.30
CA GLU A 149 -13.63 16.48 -12.28
C GLU A 149 -13.84 15.90 -13.68
N ARG A 150 -13.58 14.60 -13.81
CA ARG A 150 -13.70 13.85 -15.06
C ARG A 150 -14.84 12.82 -14.96
N PRO A 151 -15.96 13.01 -15.67
CA PRO A 151 -17.03 12.03 -15.70
C PRO A 151 -16.56 10.68 -16.23
N LEU A 152 -17.09 9.57 -15.69
CA LEU A 152 -16.78 8.22 -16.21
C LEU A 152 -17.46 7.94 -17.56
N GLY A 153 -18.43 8.76 -17.96
CA GLY A 153 -19.11 8.71 -19.25
C GLY A 153 -20.35 7.81 -19.27
N GLY A 154 -20.97 7.68 -20.44
CA GLY A 154 -22.23 6.96 -20.63
C GLY A 154 -23.48 7.76 -20.21
N PRO A 155 -24.69 7.29 -20.57
CA PRO A 155 -25.93 7.94 -20.15
C PRO A 155 -26.16 7.90 -18.62
N ASP A 156 -26.77 8.95 -18.06
CA ASP A 156 -27.02 9.10 -16.61
C ASP A 156 -27.74 7.93 -15.94
N ASP A 157 -28.62 7.26 -16.68
CA ASP A 157 -29.50 6.22 -16.16
C ASP A 157 -29.18 4.83 -16.72
N GLU A 158 -28.11 4.67 -17.50
CA GLU A 158 -27.66 3.36 -17.99
C GLU A 158 -26.72 2.71 -16.98
N PRO A 159 -27.14 1.62 -16.30
CA PRO A 159 -26.30 0.96 -15.32
C PRO A 159 -25.29 0.01 -15.96
N VAL A 160 -24.13 -0.13 -15.32
CA VAL A 160 -23.12 -1.15 -15.63
C VAL A 160 -22.94 -2.06 -14.42
N ILE A 161 -22.89 -3.38 -14.68
CA ILE A 161 -22.68 -4.38 -13.64
C ILE A 161 -21.19 -4.55 -13.37
N VAL A 162 -20.78 -4.39 -12.12
CA VAL A 162 -19.44 -4.75 -11.64
C VAL A 162 -19.55 -6.07 -10.86
N ARG A 163 -18.94 -7.13 -11.39
CA ARG A 163 -18.88 -8.46 -10.76
C ARG A 163 -17.57 -9.15 -11.11
N SER A 164 -16.53 -8.78 -10.40
CA SER A 164 -15.15 -9.22 -10.62
C SER A 164 -14.91 -10.63 -10.06
N PRO A 165 -14.21 -11.52 -10.79
CA PRO A 165 -13.78 -12.80 -10.24
C PRO A 165 -13.03 -12.65 -8.92
N LEU A 166 -13.16 -13.62 -8.01
CA LEU A 166 -12.58 -13.52 -6.66
C LEU A 166 -11.05 -13.43 -6.63
N HIS A 167 -10.36 -13.84 -7.69
CA HIS A 167 -8.90 -13.74 -7.83
C HIS A 167 -8.43 -12.39 -8.43
N THR A 168 -9.33 -11.43 -8.63
CA THR A 168 -8.96 -10.03 -8.93
C THR A 168 -8.12 -9.49 -7.78
N GLY A 169 -6.99 -8.83 -8.05
CA GLY A 169 -6.03 -8.37 -7.04
C GLY A 169 -4.73 -9.18 -6.94
N LEU A 170 -4.60 -10.31 -7.64
CA LEU A 170 -3.35 -11.08 -7.69
C LEU A 170 -2.19 -10.25 -8.27
N ASP A 171 -2.47 -9.31 -9.16
CA ASP A 171 -1.49 -8.40 -9.77
C ASP A 171 -1.46 -7.03 -9.08
N ALA A 172 -1.92 -6.94 -7.82
CA ALA A 172 -1.83 -5.72 -7.03
C ALA A 172 -0.39 -5.34 -6.63
N GLY A 173 0.58 -6.23 -6.79
CA GLY A 173 1.91 -6.07 -6.19
C GLY A 173 1.89 -6.42 -4.69
N ARG A 174 3.05 -6.31 -4.04
CA ARG A 174 3.14 -6.48 -2.59
C ARG A 174 2.56 -5.28 -1.86
N PHE A 175 1.96 -5.53 -0.70
CA PHE A 175 1.53 -4.46 0.20
C PHE A 175 2.72 -3.67 0.75
N PHE A 176 3.80 -4.37 1.13
CA PHE A 176 5.07 -3.78 1.52
C PHE A 176 6.16 -4.09 0.49
N PRO A 177 6.45 -3.19 -0.45
CA PRO A 177 7.63 -3.30 -1.29
C PRO A 177 8.89 -2.89 -0.50
N PHE A 178 9.96 -3.66 -0.64
CA PHE A 178 11.28 -3.45 -0.06
C PHE A 178 12.37 -3.20 -1.12
N GLY A 179 12.00 -3.19 -2.40
CA GLY A 179 12.90 -3.07 -3.54
C GLY A 179 13.29 -4.40 -4.17
N ASN A 180 12.53 -5.46 -3.90
CA ASN A 180 12.71 -6.78 -4.49
C ASN A 180 12.18 -6.81 -5.95
N ALA A 181 12.49 -7.89 -6.66
CA ALA A 181 12.22 -8.00 -8.10
C ALA A 181 10.72 -8.11 -8.44
N THR A 182 9.90 -8.54 -7.48
CA THR A 182 8.47 -8.87 -7.67
C THR A 182 7.51 -7.95 -6.90
N ASP A 183 8.03 -6.83 -6.40
CA ASP A 183 7.35 -5.98 -5.42
C ASP A 183 6.23 -5.12 -6.02
N LEU A 184 6.50 -4.48 -7.16
CA LEU A 184 5.58 -3.55 -7.77
C LEU A 184 4.52 -4.29 -8.63
N PRO A 185 3.36 -3.67 -8.88
CA PRO A 185 2.34 -4.24 -9.75
C PRO A 185 2.90 -4.47 -11.17
N PRO A 186 2.66 -5.64 -11.80
CA PRO A 186 2.96 -5.84 -13.21
C PRO A 186 1.94 -5.08 -14.08
N ASP A 187 1.99 -5.34 -15.40
CA ASP A 187 0.98 -4.83 -16.35
C ASP A 187 -0.44 -5.17 -15.88
N GLN A 188 -1.28 -4.15 -15.85
CA GLN A 188 -2.63 -4.23 -15.31
C GLN A 188 -3.66 -4.75 -16.31
N ARG A 189 -3.29 -5.08 -17.56
CA ARG A 189 -4.24 -5.61 -18.56
C ARG A 189 -5.06 -6.82 -18.07
N GLU A 190 -4.43 -7.75 -17.36
CA GLU A 190 -5.15 -8.91 -16.81
C GLU A 190 -6.15 -8.49 -15.71
N GLU A 191 -5.79 -7.53 -14.86
CA GLU A 191 -6.70 -6.99 -13.84
C GLU A 191 -7.82 -6.16 -14.48
N ASP A 192 -7.52 -5.44 -15.55
CA ASP A 192 -8.48 -4.66 -16.33
C ASP A 192 -9.51 -5.58 -17.00
N GLY A 193 -9.09 -6.73 -17.53
CA GLY A 193 -9.99 -7.76 -18.05
C GLY A 193 -10.93 -8.38 -17.00
N ARG A 194 -10.62 -8.21 -15.71
CA ARG A 194 -11.43 -8.65 -14.54
C ARG A 194 -12.23 -7.50 -13.90
N SER A 195 -12.15 -6.30 -14.48
CA SER A 195 -12.74 -5.07 -13.95
C SER A 195 -13.65 -4.40 -14.99
N VAL A 196 -14.53 -3.51 -14.52
CA VAL A 196 -15.23 -2.58 -15.42
C VAL A 196 -14.35 -1.36 -15.62
N CYS A 197 -13.93 -1.09 -16.85
CA CYS A 197 -13.00 -0.01 -17.17
C CYS A 197 -13.70 1.16 -17.86
N PHE A 198 -13.42 2.37 -17.38
CA PHE A 198 -13.88 3.64 -17.95
C PHE A 198 -12.65 4.43 -18.42
N ASP A 199 -12.54 4.65 -19.72
CA ASP A 199 -11.38 5.30 -20.33
C ASP A 199 -11.70 6.73 -20.75
N SER A 200 -10.79 7.66 -20.44
CA SER A 200 -10.81 8.98 -21.06
C SER A 200 -10.60 8.89 -22.57
N ALA A 201 -10.93 9.95 -23.30
CA ALA A 201 -10.33 10.18 -24.62
C ALA A 201 -8.79 10.23 -24.49
N PRO A 202 -8.02 9.94 -25.56
CA PRO A 202 -6.59 10.15 -25.55
C PRO A 202 -6.28 11.59 -25.13
N LEU A 203 -5.34 11.74 -24.18
CA LEU A 203 -4.97 13.04 -23.66
C LEU A 203 -4.33 13.88 -24.76
N THR A 204 -4.79 15.12 -24.92
CA THR A 204 -4.22 16.06 -25.89
C THR A 204 -2.97 16.76 -25.35
N GLY A 205 -2.76 16.72 -24.03
CA GLY A 205 -1.63 17.33 -23.33
C GLY A 205 -1.25 16.53 -22.10
N ARG A 206 -0.10 16.89 -21.50
CA ARG A 206 0.39 16.28 -20.26
C ARG A 206 -0.51 16.67 -19.09
N VAL A 207 -0.88 15.69 -18.27
CA VAL A 207 -1.66 15.91 -17.04
C VAL A 207 -0.81 15.44 -15.86
N GLU A 208 -0.42 16.37 -14.99
CA GLU A 208 0.35 16.05 -13.79
C GLU A 208 -0.55 16.06 -12.58
N ILE A 209 -0.47 15.02 -11.75
CA ILE A 209 -1.21 14.93 -10.50
C ILE A 209 -0.25 14.90 -9.31
N LEU A 210 -0.64 15.57 -8.23
CA LEU A 210 0.06 15.53 -6.95
C LEU A 210 -0.97 15.54 -5.83
N GLY A 211 -1.07 14.43 -5.10
CA GLY A 211 -1.97 14.30 -3.95
C GLY A 211 -2.87 13.06 -4.04
N ARG A 212 -3.98 13.09 -3.31
CA ARG A 212 -4.95 11.99 -3.18
C ARG A 212 -6.09 12.18 -4.18
N ALA A 213 -6.08 11.44 -5.29
CA ALA A 213 -7.22 11.39 -6.20
C ALA A 213 -8.45 10.80 -5.50
N ARG A 214 -9.64 11.10 -6.00
CA ARG A 214 -10.89 10.53 -5.47
C ARG A 214 -11.74 9.95 -6.57
N VAL A 215 -12.55 8.97 -6.23
CA VAL A 215 -13.58 8.44 -7.13
C VAL A 215 -14.92 8.62 -6.47
N ARG A 216 -15.85 9.26 -7.19
CA ARG A 216 -17.26 9.38 -6.82
C ARG A 216 -18.08 8.45 -7.70
N LEU A 217 -18.83 7.55 -7.07
CA LEU A 217 -19.67 6.57 -7.74
C LEU A 217 -21.12 6.70 -7.29
N ARG A 218 -22.04 6.75 -8.25
CA ARG A 218 -23.46 6.46 -8.02
C ARG A 218 -23.66 4.95 -8.19
N LEU A 219 -23.89 4.22 -7.10
CA LEU A 219 -23.97 2.76 -7.16
C LEU A 219 -25.06 2.17 -6.26
N ASP A 220 -25.44 0.93 -6.56
CA ASP A 220 -26.22 0.01 -5.71
C ASP A 220 -25.42 -1.27 -5.49
N SER A 221 -25.58 -1.91 -4.33
CA SER A 221 -25.02 -3.21 -3.99
C SER A 221 -26.13 -4.25 -3.87
N ALA A 222 -25.95 -5.40 -4.52
CA ALA A 222 -26.91 -6.50 -4.42
C ALA A 222 -26.89 -7.19 -3.04
N THR A 223 -25.88 -6.91 -2.20
CA THR A 223 -25.71 -7.47 -0.86
C THR A 223 -25.54 -6.37 0.18
N PRO A 224 -25.94 -6.59 1.45
CA PRO A 224 -25.77 -5.60 2.52
C PRO A 224 -24.31 -5.24 2.82
N ARG A 225 -23.38 -6.15 2.49
CA ARG A 225 -21.94 -6.02 2.71
C ARG A 225 -21.21 -6.20 1.39
N ALA A 226 -20.42 -5.21 1.00
CA ALA A 226 -19.64 -5.24 -0.22
C ALA A 226 -18.45 -4.28 -0.14
N HIS A 227 -17.44 -4.56 -0.95
CA HIS A 227 -16.33 -3.66 -1.21
C HIS A 227 -16.50 -3.05 -2.60
N VAL A 228 -16.04 -1.81 -2.78
CA VAL A 228 -15.76 -1.24 -4.10
C VAL A 228 -14.29 -0.84 -4.14
N ILE A 229 -13.61 -1.26 -5.20
CA ILE A 229 -12.20 -0.98 -5.45
C ILE A 229 -12.13 -0.16 -6.73
N ALA A 230 -11.34 0.90 -6.69
CA ALA A 230 -11.04 1.69 -7.88
C ALA A 230 -9.52 1.75 -8.09
N ARG A 231 -9.09 1.45 -9.31
CA ARG A 231 -7.72 1.65 -9.80
C ARG A 231 -7.73 2.76 -10.83
N VAL A 232 -6.75 3.65 -10.74
CA VAL A 232 -6.42 4.60 -11.81
C VAL A 232 -5.18 4.09 -12.51
N CYS A 233 -5.30 3.85 -13.80
CA CYS A 233 -4.22 3.35 -14.65
C CYS A 233 -3.88 4.34 -15.76
N ASP A 234 -2.60 4.43 -16.10
CA ASP A 234 -2.12 5.06 -17.33
C ASP A 234 -2.12 4.02 -18.45
N VAL A 235 -2.95 4.21 -19.47
CA VAL A 235 -3.07 3.29 -20.61
C VAL A 235 -2.36 3.90 -21.82
N ALA A 236 -1.28 3.26 -22.24
CA ALA A 236 -0.47 3.69 -23.35
C ALA A 236 -1.13 3.39 -24.72
N PRO A 237 -0.70 4.06 -25.81
CA PRO A 237 -1.20 3.80 -27.16
C PRO A 237 -1.05 2.36 -27.66
N ASP A 238 -0.08 1.61 -27.11
CA ASP A 238 0.12 0.18 -27.40
C ASP A 238 -0.82 -0.74 -26.60
N GLY A 239 -1.59 -0.18 -25.68
CA GLY A 239 -2.55 -0.87 -24.82
C GLY A 239 -1.99 -1.37 -23.50
N SER A 240 -0.69 -1.19 -23.20
CA SER A 240 -0.14 -1.48 -21.87
C SER A 240 -0.81 -0.60 -20.80
N SER A 241 -1.00 -1.16 -19.60
CA SER A 241 -1.73 -0.51 -18.50
C SER A 241 -0.86 -0.47 -17.25
N THR A 242 -0.41 0.72 -16.87
CA THR A 242 0.43 0.94 -15.69
C THR A 242 -0.43 1.44 -14.53
N LEU A 243 -0.35 0.78 -13.37
CA LEU A 243 -1.07 1.25 -12.17
C LEU A 243 -0.46 2.56 -11.67
N VAL A 244 -1.28 3.62 -11.55
CA VAL A 244 -0.85 4.92 -11.01
C VAL A 244 -1.23 5.06 -9.55
N THR A 245 -2.49 4.74 -9.20
CA THR A 245 -2.96 4.68 -7.82
C THR A 245 -4.21 3.81 -7.70
N ARG A 246 -4.59 3.49 -6.46
CA ARG A 246 -5.79 2.71 -6.13
C ARG A 246 -6.35 3.12 -4.78
N GLY A 247 -7.60 2.77 -4.55
CA GLY A 247 -8.30 2.93 -3.28
C GLY A 247 -9.37 1.87 -3.12
N VAL A 248 -9.76 1.64 -1.88
CA VAL A 248 -10.78 0.66 -1.49
C VAL A 248 -11.75 1.35 -0.55
N LEU A 249 -13.04 1.20 -0.82
CA LEU A 249 -14.10 1.53 0.12
C LEU A 249 -14.83 0.25 0.48
N ASN A 250 -14.83 -0.07 1.77
CA ASN A 250 -15.82 -0.96 2.34
C ASN A 250 -17.13 -0.19 2.47
N LEU A 251 -18.19 -0.64 1.79
CA LEU A 251 -19.46 0.10 1.78
C LEU A 251 -20.08 0.22 3.18
N LEU A 252 -19.70 -0.64 4.13
CA LEU A 252 -20.12 -0.55 5.52
C LEU A 252 -19.59 0.70 6.22
N SER A 253 -18.44 1.23 5.80
CA SER A 253 -17.82 2.43 6.37
C SER A 253 -18.10 3.72 5.59
N ARG A 254 -19.02 3.68 4.61
CA ARG A 254 -19.38 4.84 3.76
C ARG A 254 -19.94 6.03 4.53
N LYS A 255 -20.39 5.83 5.78
CA LYS A 255 -20.93 6.88 6.66
C LYS A 255 -20.01 7.17 7.86
N GLY A 256 -18.73 6.84 7.74
CA GLY A 256 -17.74 6.93 8.83
C GLY A 256 -17.10 5.58 9.14
N ARG A 257 -15.88 5.59 9.71
CA ARG A 257 -15.13 4.36 10.05
C ARG A 257 -15.42 3.86 11.45
N GLU A 258 -16.10 4.66 12.27
CA GLU A 258 -16.44 4.37 13.66
C GLU A 258 -17.62 3.41 13.83
N ARG A 259 -18.37 3.13 12.76
CA ARG A 259 -19.50 2.21 12.78
C ARG A 259 -19.70 1.56 11.42
N ALA A 260 -20.26 0.35 11.43
CA ALA A 260 -20.74 -0.32 10.23
C ALA A 260 -22.20 0.04 9.96
N VAL A 261 -22.51 0.44 8.72
CA VAL A 261 -23.87 0.69 8.25
C VAL A 261 -24.13 -0.23 7.07
N GLU A 262 -25.03 -1.20 7.21
CA GLU A 262 -25.37 -2.11 6.11
C GLU A 262 -25.96 -1.36 4.91
N TRP A 263 -25.74 -1.90 3.71
CA TRP A 263 -26.37 -1.43 2.49
C TRP A 263 -27.80 -1.98 2.39
N GLU A 264 -28.72 -1.20 1.83
CA GLU A 264 -30.07 -1.68 1.50
C GLU A 264 -30.12 -2.02 0.00
N PRO A 265 -30.15 -3.30 -0.39
CA PRO A 265 -30.13 -3.67 -1.80
C PRO A 265 -31.30 -3.10 -2.60
N GLY A 266 -31.03 -2.66 -3.83
CA GLY A 266 -32.02 -2.01 -4.69
C GLY A 266 -32.09 -0.49 -4.50
N THR A 267 -31.23 0.08 -3.65
CA THR A 267 -31.14 1.52 -3.42
C THR A 267 -29.82 2.04 -3.98
N TYR A 268 -29.88 3.13 -4.75
CA TYR A 268 -28.66 3.80 -5.20
C TYR A 268 -28.25 4.87 -4.19
N GLU A 269 -26.99 4.87 -3.77
CA GLU A 269 -26.36 5.98 -3.05
C GLU A 269 -25.15 6.53 -3.83
N ASP A 270 -24.78 7.75 -3.50
CA ASP A 270 -23.51 8.35 -3.91
C ASP A 270 -22.45 8.05 -2.85
N VAL A 271 -21.32 7.50 -3.28
CA VAL A 271 -20.14 7.28 -2.43
C VAL A 271 -18.93 7.98 -3.06
N GLU A 272 -18.11 8.60 -2.23
CA GLU A 272 -16.83 9.20 -2.62
C GLU A 272 -15.74 8.69 -1.67
N PHE A 273 -14.61 8.26 -2.23
CA PHE A 273 -13.48 7.79 -1.43
C PHE A 273 -12.15 8.17 -2.07
N GLU A 274 -11.14 8.37 -1.20
CA GLU A 274 -9.78 8.70 -1.60
C GLU A 274 -9.04 7.46 -2.12
N LEU A 275 -8.19 7.69 -3.11
CA LEU A 275 -7.14 6.77 -3.55
C LEU A 275 -5.83 7.17 -2.88
N ASN A 276 -4.88 6.24 -2.79
CA ASN A 276 -3.55 6.52 -2.21
C ASN A 276 -2.89 7.70 -2.94
N ALA A 277 -2.18 8.54 -2.20
CA ALA A 277 -1.50 9.69 -2.78
C ALA A 277 -0.46 9.28 -3.83
N THR A 278 -0.27 10.11 -4.85
CA THR A 278 0.81 9.90 -5.82
C THR A 278 1.24 11.22 -6.46
N GLY A 279 2.50 11.25 -6.91
CA GLY A 279 3.02 12.21 -7.86
C GLY A 279 3.23 11.51 -9.20
N TYR A 280 2.47 11.86 -10.23
CA TYR A 280 2.51 11.16 -11.53
C TYR A 280 2.16 12.09 -12.68
N ALA A 281 2.77 11.86 -13.84
CA ALA A 281 2.44 12.60 -15.06
C ALA A 281 1.97 11.69 -16.20
N PHE A 282 0.71 11.84 -16.58
CA PHE A 282 0.16 11.19 -17.77
C PHE A 282 0.62 11.93 -19.03
N PRO A 283 1.20 11.25 -20.02
CA PRO A 283 1.68 11.88 -21.25
C PRO A 283 0.56 12.07 -22.28
N PRO A 284 0.74 12.96 -23.27
CA PRO A 284 -0.16 13.06 -24.42
C PRO A 284 -0.30 11.72 -25.17
N GLY A 285 -1.48 11.45 -25.70
CA GLY A 285 -1.81 10.23 -26.45
C GLY A 285 -2.21 9.04 -25.57
N HIS A 286 -1.85 9.04 -24.30
CA HIS A 286 -2.30 8.04 -23.33
C HIS A 286 -3.74 8.30 -22.87
N ARG A 287 -4.33 7.35 -22.13
CA ARG A 287 -5.66 7.49 -21.51
C ARG A 287 -5.56 7.31 -20.01
N ILE A 288 -6.37 8.07 -19.28
CA ILE A 288 -6.61 7.82 -17.86
C ILE A 288 -7.77 6.83 -17.77
N ARG A 289 -7.50 5.65 -17.21
CA ARG A 289 -8.48 4.60 -16.98
C ARG A 289 -8.89 4.58 -15.52
N VAL A 290 -10.20 4.50 -15.26
CA VAL A 290 -10.74 4.08 -13.97
C VAL A 290 -11.24 2.64 -14.10
N ALA A 291 -10.60 1.71 -13.42
CA ALA A 291 -11.03 0.31 -13.37
C ALA A 291 -11.70 0.04 -12.01
N VAL A 292 -12.98 -0.38 -12.05
CA VAL A 292 -13.81 -0.64 -10.88
C VAL A 292 -14.01 -2.15 -10.69
N SER A 293 -13.82 -2.62 -9.46
CA SER A 293 -13.96 -4.03 -9.06
C SER A 293 -14.76 -4.16 -7.76
N ASP A 294 -15.40 -5.32 -7.53
CA ASP A 294 -16.10 -5.66 -6.28
C ASP A 294 -15.36 -6.72 -5.43
N ALA A 295 -14.17 -7.16 -5.90
CA ALA A 295 -13.26 -8.06 -5.19
C ALA A 295 -11.81 -7.68 -5.50
N TYR A 296 -10.91 -7.86 -4.52
CA TYR A 296 -9.49 -7.52 -4.65
C TYR A 296 -8.59 -8.36 -3.73
N TRP A 297 -8.66 -9.69 -3.87
CA TRP A 297 -7.88 -10.67 -3.11
C TRP A 297 -6.43 -10.76 -3.64
N PRO A 298 -5.40 -10.88 -2.78
CA PRO A 298 -5.46 -11.06 -1.33
C PRO A 298 -5.35 -9.77 -0.50
N TRP A 299 -5.35 -8.60 -1.15
CA TRP A 299 -5.26 -7.31 -0.45
C TRP A 299 -6.49 -7.02 0.41
N VAL A 300 -7.67 -7.44 -0.04
CA VAL A 300 -8.95 -7.25 0.63
C VAL A 300 -9.60 -8.61 0.85
N TRP A 301 -9.94 -8.91 2.09
CA TRP A 301 -10.64 -10.14 2.44
C TRP A 301 -12.08 -10.11 1.87
N PRO A 302 -12.59 -11.17 1.23
CA PRO A 302 -13.95 -11.17 0.68
C PRO A 302 -15.02 -11.19 1.77
N HIS A 303 -16.10 -10.44 1.60
CA HIS A 303 -17.29 -10.59 2.45
C HIS A 303 -17.94 -11.99 2.31
N GLY A 304 -18.71 -12.39 3.32
CA GLY A 304 -19.31 -13.74 3.39
C GLY A 304 -20.31 -14.08 2.29
N GLU A 305 -20.94 -13.06 1.69
CA GLU A 305 -21.92 -13.22 0.62
C GLU A 305 -21.37 -12.69 -0.71
N ARG A 306 -21.63 -13.42 -1.81
CA ARG A 306 -21.20 -13.01 -3.15
C ARG A 306 -22.32 -12.27 -3.87
N GLY A 307 -22.14 -10.96 -4.04
CA GLY A 307 -23.04 -10.09 -4.79
C GLY A 307 -22.51 -9.63 -6.14
N ARG A 308 -22.98 -8.44 -6.51
CA ARG A 308 -22.50 -7.58 -7.59
C ARG A 308 -22.76 -6.12 -7.18
N LEU A 309 -22.03 -5.19 -7.79
CA LEU A 309 -22.39 -3.77 -7.76
C LEU A 309 -23.05 -3.38 -9.07
N THR A 310 -23.92 -2.38 -9.02
CA THR A 310 -24.52 -1.74 -10.19
C THR A 310 -24.16 -0.26 -10.17
N VAL A 311 -23.34 0.19 -11.12
CA VAL A 311 -22.80 1.56 -11.16
C VAL A 311 -23.49 2.35 -12.28
N ARG A 312 -23.81 3.64 -12.03
CA ARG A 312 -24.27 4.58 -13.06
C ARG A 312 -23.12 5.50 -13.46
N PRO A 313 -22.41 5.22 -14.57
CA PRO A 313 -21.20 5.95 -14.92
C PRO A 313 -21.48 7.41 -15.33
N GLY A 314 -22.65 7.71 -15.93
CA GLY A 314 -23.04 9.09 -16.25
C GLY A 314 -23.23 10.00 -15.03
N ARG A 315 -23.42 9.41 -13.84
CA ARG A 315 -23.51 10.11 -12.54
C ARG A 315 -22.29 9.87 -11.65
N SER A 316 -21.19 9.40 -12.24
CA SER A 316 -19.96 9.07 -11.52
C SER A 316 -18.77 9.83 -12.12
N ALA A 317 -17.75 10.10 -11.32
CA ALA A 317 -16.60 10.88 -11.74
C ALA A 317 -15.31 10.47 -11.03
N LEU A 318 -14.19 10.66 -11.73
CA LEU A 318 -12.84 10.73 -11.17
C LEU A 318 -12.52 12.18 -10.83
N LEU A 319 -12.08 12.46 -9.61
CA LEU A 319 -11.63 13.78 -9.18
C LEU A 319 -10.10 13.74 -9.06
N LEU A 320 -9.41 14.45 -9.95
CA LEU A 320 -7.95 14.48 -10.02
C LEU A 320 -7.38 15.75 -9.38
N PRO A 321 -6.37 15.65 -8.50
CA PRO A 321 -5.62 16.79 -7.99
C PRO A 321 -4.54 17.18 -9.01
N VAL A 322 -4.94 17.93 -10.04
CA VAL A 322 -4.07 18.34 -11.14
C VAL A 322 -3.17 19.49 -10.71
N ARG A 323 -1.87 19.25 -10.76
CA ARG A 323 -0.82 20.23 -10.49
C ARG A 323 -0.52 21.03 -11.75
N ASP A 324 -0.38 22.35 -11.62
CA ASP A 324 0.17 23.20 -12.70
C ASP A 324 1.63 22.82 -12.99
N PRO A 325 1.97 22.32 -14.20
CA PRO A 325 3.35 21.99 -14.56
C PRO A 325 4.29 23.20 -14.54
N GLY A 326 3.75 24.42 -14.64
CA GLY A 326 4.48 25.69 -14.59
C GLY A 326 4.72 26.22 -13.17
N ALA A 327 4.25 25.55 -12.12
CA ALA A 327 4.37 26.04 -10.74
C ALA A 327 5.83 26.27 -10.28
N ASP A 328 6.77 25.51 -10.85
CA ASP A 328 8.21 25.67 -10.57
C ASP A 328 8.91 26.62 -11.56
N ALA A 329 8.19 27.28 -12.47
CA ALA A 329 8.80 28.15 -13.48
C ALA A 329 9.59 29.29 -12.82
N GLY A 330 10.88 29.40 -13.16
CA GLY A 330 11.78 30.40 -12.59
C GLY A 330 12.40 30.01 -11.24
N ARG A 331 12.05 28.85 -10.66
CA ARG A 331 12.71 28.31 -9.47
C ARG A 331 13.98 27.54 -9.87
N PRO A 332 15.03 27.55 -9.04
CA PRO A 332 16.15 26.63 -9.23
C PRO A 332 15.65 25.18 -9.09
N PRO A 333 16.19 24.23 -9.88
CA PRO A 333 15.86 22.82 -9.72
C PRO A 333 16.14 22.33 -8.29
N ILE A 334 15.22 21.55 -7.73
CA ILE A 334 15.47 20.86 -6.46
C ILE A 334 16.44 19.70 -6.74
N VAL A 335 17.60 19.78 -6.13
CA VAL A 335 18.68 18.80 -6.24
C VAL A 335 19.11 18.36 -4.86
N PHE A 336 19.56 17.11 -4.76
CA PHE A 336 20.10 16.53 -3.54
C PHE A 336 21.55 16.15 -3.77
N GLU A 337 22.35 16.18 -2.70
CA GLU A 337 23.69 15.60 -2.73
C GLU A 337 23.62 14.08 -2.97
N PRO A 338 24.70 13.46 -3.46
CA PRO A 338 24.79 12.01 -3.52
C PRO A 338 24.55 11.37 -2.14
N PRO A 339 23.94 10.17 -2.08
CA PRO A 339 23.70 9.47 -0.81
C PRO A 339 25.00 9.22 -0.06
N GLU A 340 25.07 9.72 1.17
CA GLU A 340 26.12 9.35 2.13
C GLU A 340 25.57 8.38 3.17
N GLN A 341 26.37 7.38 3.51
CA GLN A 341 26.07 6.41 4.55
C GLN A 341 27.30 6.20 5.43
N ALA A 342 27.08 5.89 6.70
CA ALA A 342 28.16 5.37 7.54
C ALA A 342 28.74 4.08 6.91
N PRO A 343 30.05 3.81 7.04
CA PRO A 343 30.64 2.57 6.55
C PRO A 343 29.83 1.35 7.04
N PRO A 344 29.28 0.54 6.12
CA PRO A 344 28.41 -0.57 6.52
C PRO A 344 29.22 -1.61 7.29
N LEU A 345 28.57 -2.24 8.27
CA LEU A 345 29.12 -3.42 8.91
C LEU A 345 29.28 -4.53 7.86
N VAL A 346 30.47 -5.10 7.73
CA VAL A 346 30.75 -6.16 6.75
C VAL A 346 29.98 -7.43 7.16
N VAL A 347 28.87 -7.71 6.49
CA VAL A 347 28.08 -8.92 6.70
C VAL A 347 28.21 -9.84 5.49
N THR A 348 28.29 -11.14 5.73
CA THR A 348 28.22 -12.16 4.67
C THR A 348 26.76 -12.55 4.49
N VAL A 349 26.23 -12.41 3.27
CA VAL A 349 24.87 -12.88 2.94
C VAL A 349 24.98 -14.30 2.39
N ASP A 350 24.29 -15.23 3.03
CA ASP A 350 24.24 -16.62 2.58
C ASP A 350 23.22 -16.72 1.43
N PRO A 351 23.51 -17.51 0.36
CA PRO A 351 22.50 -17.81 -0.65
C PRO A 351 21.31 -18.54 -0.01
N PRO A 352 20.07 -18.25 -0.43
CA PRO A 352 18.89 -18.90 0.13
C PRO A 352 18.93 -20.41 -0.10
N VAL A 353 18.74 -21.18 0.97
CA VAL A 353 18.65 -22.65 0.91
C VAL A 353 17.24 -23.03 0.43
N GLY A 354 17.14 -23.63 -0.75
CA GLY A 354 15.85 -24.02 -1.33
C GLY A 354 15.06 -22.83 -1.89
N ALA A 355 15.74 -21.95 -2.64
CA ALA A 355 15.18 -20.76 -3.25
C ALA A 355 13.83 -21.02 -3.95
N ARG A 356 12.82 -20.24 -3.58
CA ARG A 356 11.50 -20.22 -4.21
C ARG A 356 11.35 -18.94 -5.03
N PRO A 357 10.45 -18.91 -6.02
CA PRO A 357 10.03 -17.64 -6.57
C PRO A 357 9.48 -16.75 -5.45
N GLU A 358 9.89 -15.48 -5.42
CA GLU A 358 9.38 -14.51 -4.44
C GLU A 358 7.86 -14.38 -4.49
N ARG A 359 7.28 -14.51 -5.69
CA ARG A 359 5.84 -14.58 -5.92
C ARG A 359 5.57 -15.59 -7.03
N LEU A 360 4.71 -16.56 -6.77
CA LEU A 360 4.24 -17.55 -7.73
C LEU A 360 2.72 -17.64 -7.68
N VAL A 361 2.08 -17.51 -8.84
CA VAL A 361 0.63 -17.68 -8.99
C VAL A 361 0.36 -19.02 -9.66
N THR A 362 -0.50 -19.84 -9.06
CA THR A 362 -0.98 -21.11 -9.63
C THR A 362 -2.50 -21.09 -9.73
N HIS A 363 -3.06 -21.65 -10.80
CA HIS A 363 -4.48 -21.88 -10.97
C HIS A 363 -4.73 -23.36 -11.30
N ASP A 364 -5.40 -24.06 -10.39
CA ASP A 364 -5.93 -25.39 -10.67
C ASP A 364 -7.29 -25.26 -11.35
N VAL A 365 -7.32 -25.51 -12.66
CA VAL A 365 -8.51 -25.39 -13.50
C VAL A 365 -9.61 -26.40 -13.10
N ALA A 366 -9.24 -27.56 -12.58
CA ALA A 366 -10.20 -28.60 -12.22
C ALA A 366 -10.97 -28.25 -10.95
N THR A 367 -10.29 -27.66 -9.96
CA THR A 367 -10.89 -27.25 -8.69
C THR A 367 -11.32 -25.78 -8.67
N GLY A 368 -10.83 -24.97 -9.62
CA GLY A 368 -11.03 -23.53 -9.70
C GLY A 368 -10.25 -22.75 -8.62
N GLU A 369 -9.26 -23.38 -7.99
CA GLU A 369 -8.44 -22.81 -6.91
C GLU A 369 -7.28 -21.98 -7.47
N TRP A 370 -7.18 -20.74 -6.98
CA TRP A 370 -6.06 -19.84 -7.20
C TRP A 370 -5.19 -19.81 -5.95
N VAL A 371 -3.88 -19.87 -6.13
CA VAL A 371 -2.89 -19.79 -5.05
C VAL A 371 -1.84 -18.76 -5.41
N LEU A 372 -1.64 -17.77 -4.53
CA LEU A 372 -0.45 -16.92 -4.50
C LEU A 372 0.48 -17.45 -3.41
N ASP A 373 1.62 -18.01 -3.81
CA ASP A 373 2.70 -18.47 -2.94
C ASP A 373 3.81 -17.42 -2.92
N VAL A 374 4.23 -17.00 -1.74
CA VAL A 374 5.08 -15.85 -1.53
C VAL A 374 6.24 -16.23 -0.62
N ASP A 375 7.45 -15.96 -1.09
CA ASP A 375 8.63 -15.81 -0.24
C ASP A 375 8.86 -14.31 -0.04
N PRO A 376 8.65 -13.77 1.19
CA PRO A 376 8.88 -12.36 1.48
C PRO A 376 10.29 -11.87 1.19
N ASN A 377 11.30 -12.73 1.36
CA ASN A 377 12.70 -12.42 1.15
C ASN A 377 13.14 -11.07 1.76
N TYR A 378 12.96 -10.88 3.08
CA TYR A 378 13.30 -9.64 3.80
C TYR A 378 14.81 -9.51 4.15
N GLY A 379 15.65 -9.75 3.15
CA GLY A 379 17.11 -9.56 3.25
C GLY A 379 17.89 -10.80 3.66
N GLY A 380 17.23 -11.96 3.71
CA GLY A 380 17.86 -13.28 3.77
C GLY A 380 18.72 -13.57 5.01
N SER A 381 19.42 -14.70 4.95
CA SER A 381 20.31 -15.17 6.02
C SER A 381 21.66 -14.46 5.97
N ARG A 382 22.21 -14.10 7.14
CA ARG A 382 23.36 -13.20 7.29
C ARG A 382 24.32 -13.70 8.36
N THR A 383 25.62 -13.53 8.14
CA THR A 383 26.66 -13.74 9.16
C THR A 383 27.38 -12.43 9.45
N TYR A 384 27.46 -12.07 10.72
CA TYR A 384 28.07 -10.84 11.23
C TYR A 384 29.54 -11.06 11.61
N PRO A 385 30.38 -9.99 11.68
CA PRO A 385 31.81 -10.11 12.00
C PRO A 385 32.13 -10.74 13.35
N ASP A 386 31.22 -10.67 14.32
CA ASP A 386 31.38 -11.26 15.64
C ASP A 386 31.04 -12.77 15.67
N GLY A 387 30.72 -13.34 14.51
CA GLY A 387 30.33 -14.75 14.36
C GLY A 387 28.84 -15.01 14.62
N LEU A 388 28.02 -13.99 14.87
CA LEU A 388 26.57 -14.16 14.92
C LEU A 388 26.05 -14.54 13.54
N ARG A 389 25.27 -15.61 13.46
CA ARG A 389 24.55 -16.03 12.27
C ARG A 389 23.05 -15.84 12.50
N TYR A 390 22.42 -15.08 11.62
CA TYR A 390 20.98 -14.89 11.53
C TYR A 390 20.46 -15.67 10.32
N GLU A 391 19.46 -16.51 10.54
CA GLU A 391 18.79 -17.26 9.49
C GLU A 391 17.30 -16.98 9.54
N GLU A 392 16.74 -16.77 8.36
CA GLU A 392 15.33 -16.49 8.17
C GLU A 392 14.80 -17.36 7.03
N SER A 393 13.63 -17.97 7.25
CA SER A 393 12.84 -18.62 6.21
C SER A 393 11.38 -18.28 6.44
N ALA A 394 10.73 -17.77 5.41
CA ALA A 394 9.32 -17.42 5.45
C ALA A 394 8.58 -18.00 4.24
N ARG A 395 7.31 -18.33 4.42
CA ARG A 395 6.38 -18.64 3.34
C ARG A 395 5.01 -18.14 3.69
N GLU A 396 4.41 -17.42 2.78
CA GLU A 396 3.03 -16.96 2.88
C GLU A 396 2.25 -17.54 1.71
N THR A 397 1.04 -18.05 1.96
CA THR A 397 0.16 -18.51 0.89
C THR A 397 -1.24 -17.96 1.04
N TYR A 398 -1.79 -17.48 -0.07
CA TYR A 398 -3.14 -16.95 -0.17
C TYR A 398 -3.91 -17.78 -1.19
N ARG A 399 -5.03 -18.37 -0.77
CA ARG A 399 -5.81 -19.32 -1.58
C ARG A 399 -7.24 -18.88 -1.67
N ILE A 400 -7.86 -19.02 -2.84
CA ILE A 400 -9.29 -18.77 -3.04
C ILE A 400 -9.82 -19.54 -4.25
N ARG A 401 -11.08 -19.99 -4.20
CA ARG A 401 -11.78 -20.61 -5.33
C ARG A 401 -12.64 -19.59 -6.05
N SER A 402 -12.68 -19.67 -7.38
CA SER A 402 -13.21 -18.64 -8.28
C SER A 402 -14.68 -18.19 -8.05
N GLY A 403 -15.49 -18.97 -7.32
CA GLY A 403 -16.90 -18.66 -7.05
C GLY A 403 -17.32 -18.75 -5.58
N ASP A 404 -16.38 -19.00 -4.67
CA ASP A 404 -16.68 -19.23 -3.25
C ASP A 404 -15.88 -18.25 -2.38
N PRO A 405 -16.50 -17.15 -1.90
CA PRO A 405 -15.79 -16.18 -1.07
C PRO A 405 -15.38 -16.75 0.30
N LEU A 406 -16.00 -17.85 0.76
CA LEU A 406 -15.68 -18.51 2.03
C LEU A 406 -14.49 -19.47 1.92
N SER A 407 -14.02 -19.72 0.69
CA SER A 407 -12.81 -20.54 0.45
C SER A 407 -11.49 -19.77 0.66
N ALA A 408 -11.56 -18.48 0.98
CA ALA A 408 -10.40 -17.63 1.23
C ALA A 408 -9.59 -18.15 2.43
N VAL A 409 -8.30 -18.42 2.21
CA VAL A 409 -7.35 -18.82 3.25
C VAL A 409 -6.06 -18.03 3.10
N ALA A 410 -5.60 -17.38 4.17
CA ALA A 410 -4.28 -16.78 4.25
C ALA A 410 -3.47 -17.53 5.30
N SER A 411 -2.27 -17.99 4.93
CA SER A 411 -1.38 -18.70 5.85
C SER A 411 0.02 -18.14 5.79
N SER A 412 0.72 -18.19 6.91
CA SER A 412 2.09 -17.72 7.04
C SER A 412 2.88 -18.66 7.94
N ARG A 413 4.10 -18.99 7.55
CA ARG A 413 5.04 -19.74 8.39
C ARG A 413 6.41 -19.08 8.33
N TRP A 414 6.96 -18.80 9.49
CA TRP A 414 8.24 -18.12 9.65
C TRP A 414 9.13 -18.91 10.59
N THR A 415 10.41 -18.98 10.25
CA THR A 415 11.47 -19.52 11.10
C THR A 415 12.56 -18.46 11.17
N ILE A 416 12.89 -18.04 12.40
CA ILE A 416 14.06 -17.20 12.68
C ILE A 416 15.00 -18.01 13.57
N ARG A 417 16.28 -18.08 13.20
CA ARG A 417 17.31 -18.73 13.99
C ARG A 417 18.52 -17.83 14.17
N LEU A 418 19.02 -17.76 15.39
CA LEU A 418 20.19 -16.98 15.79
C LEU A 418 21.22 -17.94 16.37
N ARG A 419 22.47 -17.91 15.87
CA ARG A 419 23.55 -18.79 16.32
C ARG A 419 24.85 -18.04 16.55
N ARG A 420 25.58 -18.35 17.62
CA ARG A 420 26.94 -17.86 17.87
C ARG A 420 27.69 -18.81 18.80
N GLY A 421 28.73 -19.48 18.30
CA GLY A 421 29.42 -20.53 19.05
C GLY A 421 28.46 -21.65 19.42
N ASP A 422 28.41 -22.02 20.71
CA ASP A 422 27.52 -23.06 21.23
C ASP A 422 26.08 -22.56 21.51
N TRP A 423 25.81 -21.26 21.32
CA TRP A 423 24.48 -20.69 21.51
C TRP A 423 23.66 -20.78 20.23
N ASP A 424 22.45 -21.32 20.34
CA ASP A 424 21.50 -21.50 19.25
C ASP A 424 20.06 -21.25 19.74
N ALA A 425 19.39 -20.26 19.15
CA ALA A 425 18.01 -19.93 19.46
C ALA A 425 17.18 -19.94 18.18
N GLU A 426 16.10 -20.73 18.15
CA GLU A 426 15.20 -20.83 17.01
C GLU A 426 13.78 -20.51 17.46
N VAL A 427 13.06 -19.74 16.65
CA VAL A 427 11.62 -19.48 16.80
C VAL A 427 10.93 -19.81 15.50
N VAL A 428 9.94 -20.68 15.58
CA VAL A 428 9.06 -21.05 14.46
C VAL A 428 7.66 -20.57 14.79
N THR A 429 7.07 -19.77 13.92
CA THR A 429 5.67 -19.34 14.03
C THR A 429 4.87 -19.80 12.82
N ALA A 430 3.61 -20.15 13.03
CA ALA A 430 2.67 -20.43 11.96
C ALA A 430 1.32 -19.77 12.26
N VAL A 431 0.66 -19.28 11.22
CA VAL A 431 -0.69 -18.70 11.26
C VAL A 431 -1.48 -19.23 10.07
N GLU A 432 -2.74 -19.57 10.29
CA GLU A 432 -3.74 -19.76 9.25
C GLU A 432 -5.00 -18.98 9.64
N LEU A 433 -5.43 -18.10 8.74
CA LEU A 433 -6.68 -17.37 8.81
C LEU A 433 -7.62 -17.89 7.73
N ARG A 434 -8.86 -18.16 8.12
CA ARG A 434 -10.00 -18.49 7.25
C ARG A 434 -11.25 -17.79 7.76
N ALA A 435 -12.34 -17.84 7.01
CA ALA A 435 -13.59 -17.21 7.43
C ALA A 435 -14.82 -18.04 7.05
N THR A 436 -15.82 -18.03 7.91
CA THR A 436 -17.22 -18.35 7.56
C THR A 436 -17.92 -17.07 7.10
N ALA A 437 -19.23 -17.15 6.84
CA ALA A 437 -20.03 -15.97 6.56
C ALA A 437 -20.06 -14.98 7.73
N GLU A 438 -19.95 -15.47 8.97
CA GLU A 438 -20.19 -14.69 10.18
C GLU A 438 -18.94 -14.52 11.05
N GLU A 439 -17.89 -15.32 10.84
CA GLU A 439 -16.74 -15.37 11.74
C GLU A 439 -15.41 -15.52 11.00
N PHE A 440 -14.37 -14.85 11.46
CA PHE A 440 -12.98 -15.22 11.21
C PHE A 440 -12.57 -16.35 12.14
N ILE A 441 -11.81 -17.30 11.62
CA ILE A 441 -11.23 -18.40 12.39
C ILE A 441 -9.73 -18.35 12.17
N MET A 442 -8.98 -18.16 13.26
CA MET A 442 -7.53 -18.04 13.23
C MET A 442 -6.88 -19.10 14.10
N ASP A 443 -6.07 -19.95 13.47
CA ASP A 443 -5.15 -20.85 14.14
C ASP A 443 -3.74 -20.24 14.10
N SER A 444 -3.06 -20.25 15.25
CA SER A 444 -1.69 -19.74 15.33
C SER A 444 -0.87 -20.57 16.29
N SER A 445 0.43 -20.67 16.04
CA SER A 445 1.35 -21.37 16.92
C SER A 445 2.73 -20.73 16.93
N ILE A 446 3.43 -20.95 18.04
CA ILE A 446 4.84 -20.66 18.21
C ILE A 446 5.53 -21.86 18.84
N GLU A 447 6.70 -22.19 18.32
CA GLU A 447 7.65 -23.10 18.92
C GLU A 447 8.98 -22.36 19.08
N ALA A 448 9.48 -22.29 20.31
CA ALA A 448 10.80 -21.73 20.59
C ALA A 448 11.72 -22.87 21.05
N ARG A 449 12.93 -22.92 20.48
CA ARG A 449 13.96 -23.90 20.80
C ARG A 449 15.25 -23.21 21.25
N ALA A 450 15.91 -23.79 22.23
CA ALA A 450 17.25 -23.41 22.66
C ALA A 450 18.16 -24.63 22.52
N ASN A 451 19.26 -24.49 21.77
CA ASN A 451 20.23 -25.56 21.53
C ASN A 451 19.59 -26.86 21.01
N GLY A 452 18.58 -26.73 20.15
CA GLY A 452 17.85 -27.86 19.56
C GLY A 452 16.74 -28.44 20.45
N GLU A 453 16.63 -28.03 21.72
CA GLU A 453 15.58 -28.48 22.62
C GLU A 453 14.41 -27.49 22.65
N THR A 454 13.18 -28.00 22.54
CA THR A 454 11.98 -27.16 22.64
C THR A 454 11.81 -26.66 24.07
N VAL A 455 11.87 -25.33 24.23
CA VAL A 455 11.68 -24.67 25.54
C VAL A 455 10.25 -24.20 25.74
N VAL A 456 9.55 -23.84 24.65
CA VAL A 456 8.14 -23.40 24.69
C VAL A 456 7.44 -23.84 23.41
N THR A 457 6.24 -24.37 23.56
CA THR A 457 5.26 -24.50 22.48
C THR A 457 3.95 -23.89 22.94
N ARG A 458 3.35 -23.03 22.11
CA ARG A 458 2.00 -22.50 22.35
C ARG A 458 1.22 -22.52 21.04
N ALA A 459 -0.08 -22.74 21.18
CA ALA A 459 -1.02 -22.65 20.08
C ALA A 459 -2.27 -21.92 20.56
N TRP A 460 -2.88 -21.16 19.65
CA TRP A 460 -4.12 -20.45 19.88
C TRP A 460 -5.08 -20.78 18.75
N HIS A 461 -6.33 -20.98 19.12
CA HIS A 461 -7.46 -21.05 18.21
C HIS A 461 -8.44 -19.97 18.66
N ARG A 462 -8.75 -19.02 17.76
CA ARG A 462 -9.70 -17.95 18.07
C ARG A 462 -10.68 -17.77 16.93
N THR A 463 -11.94 -17.63 17.32
CA THR A 463 -13.02 -17.24 16.44
C THR A 463 -13.42 -15.81 16.78
N THR A 464 -13.60 -14.97 15.76
CA THR A 464 -13.95 -13.56 15.92
C THR A 464 -15.10 -13.20 14.98
N PRO A 465 -16.22 -12.63 15.46
CA PRO A 465 -17.33 -12.24 14.61
C PRO A 465 -16.90 -11.24 13.52
N ARG A 466 -17.50 -11.34 12.34
CA ARG A 466 -17.33 -10.42 11.21
C ARG A 466 -18.38 -9.33 11.31
N THR A 467 -18.01 -8.19 11.89
CA THR A 467 -18.92 -7.06 12.09
C THR A 467 -18.88 -6.11 10.91
N SER A 468 -17.69 -5.87 10.35
CA SER A 468 -17.50 -4.98 9.22
C SER A 468 -16.57 -5.52 8.13
N ALA A 469 -15.90 -6.65 8.30
CA ALA A 469 -14.91 -7.17 7.34
C ALA A 469 -15.41 -8.24 6.35
#